data_AF-A0A8F4FWT4-F1
#
_entry.id   AF-A0A8F4FWT4-F1
#
_cell.length_a   1.000
_cell.length_b   1.000
_cell.length_c   1.000
_cell.angle_alpha   90.00
_cell.angle_beta   90.00
_cell.angle_gamma   90.00
#
_symmetry.space_group_name_H-M   'P 1'
#
loop_
_entity.id
_entity.type
_entity.pdbx_description
1 polymer ?
#
loop_
_entity_poly.entity_id
_entity_poly.type
_entity_poly.pdbx_seq_one_letter_code
_entity_poly.pdbx_strand_id
1 'polypeptide(L)'
;MAPTGAKKSEEKGTAEVIADLWQLVKDYAKQETVDPLKSIGRFLAYGVPGALLLGLGVLFAALAILRGLQTETGPHLTGSWNWVPYAVALVVSAVVIALAVKAISKPSKSAKARS
;
A
#
# COMPACT_ATOMS: atom_id res chain seq x y z
N MET A 1 -17.74 -50.48 -43.96
CA MET A 1 -18.07 -50.88 -42.57
C MET A 1 -16.90 -50.48 -41.70
N ALA A 2 -17.16 -49.77 -40.60
CA ALA A 2 -16.23 -48.90 -39.85
C ALA A 2 -14.93 -49.55 -39.33
N PRO A 3 -13.85 -48.78 -39.09
CA PRO A 3 -12.79 -49.21 -38.19
C PRO A 3 -13.34 -49.22 -36.76
N THR A 4 -13.69 -50.41 -36.29
CA THR A 4 -13.97 -50.73 -34.90
C THR A 4 -12.69 -50.57 -34.10
N GLY A 5 -12.57 -49.44 -33.42
CA GLY A 5 -11.52 -49.15 -32.44
C GLY A 5 -12.02 -48.22 -31.33
N ALA A 6 -13.33 -48.23 -31.09
CA ALA A 6 -13.90 -47.60 -29.92
C ALA A 6 -13.64 -48.51 -28.70
N LYS A 7 -13.07 -47.90 -27.67
CA LYS A 7 -12.94 -48.33 -26.26
C LYS A 7 -11.52 -48.74 -25.82
N LYS A 8 -10.83 -47.75 -25.24
CA LYS A 8 -10.18 -47.91 -23.94
C LYS A 8 -10.40 -46.63 -23.14
N SER A 9 -11.66 -46.41 -22.78
CA SER A 9 -12.12 -45.35 -21.88
C SER A 9 -12.61 -45.96 -20.56
N GLU A 10 -12.02 -47.09 -20.16
CA GLU A 10 -12.48 -47.90 -19.03
C GLU A 10 -11.60 -47.62 -17.80
N GLU A 11 -12.22 -46.91 -16.86
CA GLU A 11 -11.91 -46.80 -15.44
C GLU A 11 -10.53 -46.26 -15.05
N LYS A 12 -10.38 -44.92 -15.07
CA LYS A 12 -9.55 -44.29 -14.03
C LYS A 12 -10.11 -44.77 -12.69
N GLY A 13 -9.33 -45.53 -11.92
CA GLY A 13 -9.76 -46.00 -10.61
C GLY A 13 -10.22 -44.83 -9.75
N THR A 14 -11.22 -45.02 -8.90
CA THR A 14 -11.82 -43.94 -8.09
C THR A 14 -10.78 -43.10 -7.35
N ALA A 15 -9.67 -43.72 -6.92
CA ALA A 15 -8.53 -43.04 -6.31
C ALA A 15 -7.82 -42.05 -7.26
N GLU A 16 -7.68 -42.39 -8.53
CA GLU A 16 -7.06 -41.53 -9.54
C GLU A 16 -7.98 -40.36 -9.92
N VAL A 17 -9.29 -40.59 -9.95
CA VAL A 17 -10.27 -39.50 -10.11
C VAL A 17 -10.22 -38.54 -8.92
N ILE A 18 -10.13 -39.05 -7.68
CA ILE A 18 -10.01 -38.22 -6.48
C ILE A 18 -8.69 -37.42 -6.50
N ALA A 19 -7.59 -38.04 -6.93
CA ALA A 19 -6.30 -37.37 -7.06
C ALA A 19 -6.35 -36.24 -8.09
N ASP A 20 -6.96 -36.48 -9.26
CA ASP A 20 -7.14 -35.47 -10.30
C ASP A 20 -8.00 -34.29 -9.81
N LEU A 21 -9.11 -34.56 -9.11
CA LEU A 21 -9.97 -33.52 -8.56
C LEU A 21 -9.25 -32.70 -7.48
N TRP A 22 -8.49 -33.36 -6.60
CA TRP A 22 -7.67 -32.67 -5.60
C TRP A 22 -6.63 -31.76 -6.24
N GLN A 23 -6.00 -32.23 -7.32
CA GLN A 23 -5.00 -31.46 -8.06
C GLN A 23 -5.62 -30.23 -8.72
N LEU A 24 -6.79 -30.37 -9.33
CA LEU A 24 -7.55 -29.26 -9.91
C LEU A 24 -7.95 -28.22 -8.85
N VAL A 25 -8.44 -28.65 -7.69
CA VAL A 25 -8.80 -27.73 -6.58
C VAL A 25 -7.56 -26.98 -6.08
N LYS A 26 -6.43 -27.68 -5.94
CA LYS A 26 -5.17 -27.08 -5.50
C LYS A 26 -4.65 -26.07 -6.53
N ASP A 27 -4.69 -26.40 -7.81
CA ASP A 27 -4.22 -25.53 -8.87
C ASP A 27 -5.11 -24.29 -9.01
N TYR A 28 -6.43 -24.45 -8.87
CA TYR A 28 -7.38 -23.34 -8.82
C TYR A 28 -7.13 -22.43 -7.62
N ALA A 29 -7.03 -23.00 -6.42
CA ALA A 29 -6.72 -22.23 -5.22
C ALA A 29 -5.40 -21.46 -5.38
N LYS A 30 -4.39 -22.07 -6.01
CA LYS A 30 -3.11 -21.41 -6.30
C LYS A 30 -3.27 -20.30 -7.34
N GLN A 31 -4.04 -20.52 -8.39
CA GLN A 31 -4.27 -19.52 -9.44
C GLN A 31 -5.03 -18.30 -8.89
N GLU A 32 -6.09 -18.55 -8.13
CA GLU A 32 -6.92 -17.51 -7.51
C GLU A 32 -6.16 -16.74 -6.40
N THR A 33 -5.16 -17.35 -5.73
CA THR A 33 -4.41 -16.73 -4.62
C THR A 33 -3.10 -16.06 -5.03
N VAL A 34 -2.46 -16.51 -6.12
CA VAL A 34 -1.17 -15.94 -6.56
C VAL A 34 -1.34 -14.51 -7.06
N ASP A 35 -2.41 -14.22 -7.80
CA ASP A 35 -2.71 -12.87 -8.28
C ASP A 35 -2.91 -11.86 -7.13
N PRO A 36 -3.75 -12.14 -6.10
CA PRO A 36 -3.86 -11.25 -4.95
C PRO A 36 -2.55 -11.14 -4.16
N LEU A 37 -1.78 -12.23 -3.96
CA LEU A 37 -0.48 -12.16 -3.29
C LEU A 37 0.53 -11.26 -4.03
N LYS A 38 0.58 -11.37 -5.37
CA LYS A 38 1.44 -10.53 -6.21
C LYS A 38 1.03 -9.06 -6.14
N SER A 39 -0.27 -8.79 -6.05
CA SER A 39 -0.78 -7.43 -5.86
C SER A 39 -0.34 -6.83 -4.51
N ILE A 40 -0.43 -7.61 -3.43
CA ILE A 40 -0.01 -7.20 -2.08
C ILE A 40 1.50 -6.98 -2.05
N GLY A 41 2.28 -7.89 -2.65
CA GLY A 41 3.73 -7.75 -2.76
C GLY A 41 4.12 -6.47 -3.48
N ARG A 42 3.44 -6.13 -4.58
CA ARG A 42 3.69 -4.88 -5.32
C ARG A 42 3.27 -3.65 -4.51
N PHE A 43 2.13 -3.70 -3.84
CA PHE A 43 1.67 -2.61 -2.97
C PHE A 43 2.67 -2.34 -1.85
N LEU A 44 3.16 -3.38 -1.16
CA LEU A 44 4.17 -3.25 -0.12
C LEU A 44 5.51 -2.76 -0.66
N ALA A 45 5.95 -3.28 -1.80
CA ALA A 45 7.22 -2.91 -2.43
C ALA A 45 7.31 -1.41 -2.73
N TYR A 46 6.21 -0.78 -3.14
CA TYR A 46 6.17 0.67 -3.39
C TYR A 46 5.65 1.49 -2.20
N GLY A 47 4.76 0.91 -1.40
CA GLY A 47 4.12 1.58 -0.26
C GLY A 47 5.08 1.79 0.90
N VAL A 48 5.91 0.80 1.25
CA VAL A 48 6.82 0.90 2.39
C VAL A 48 7.92 1.95 2.16
N PRO A 49 8.68 1.92 1.05
CA PRO A 49 9.69 2.95 0.79
C PRO A 49 9.07 4.34 0.62
N GLY A 50 7.90 4.42 -0.02
CA GLY A 50 7.16 5.68 -0.17
C GLY A 50 6.74 6.27 1.18
N ALA A 51 6.20 5.46 2.09
CA ALA A 51 5.82 5.88 3.42
C ALA A 51 7.03 6.32 4.25
N LEU A 52 8.16 5.61 4.14
CA LEU A 52 9.41 5.98 4.82
C LEU A 52 9.96 7.31 4.31
N LEU A 53 10.03 7.49 2.98
CA LEU A 53 10.51 8.74 2.37
C LEU A 53 9.62 9.92 2.74
N LEU A 54 8.30 9.76 2.70
CA LEU A 54 7.37 10.80 3.13
C LEU A 54 7.49 11.11 4.62
N GLY A 55 7.58 10.10 5.48
CA GLY A 55 7.76 10.27 6.92
C GLY A 55 9.05 11.03 7.25
N LEU A 56 10.16 10.62 6.64
CA LEU A 56 11.45 11.32 6.81
C LEU A 56 11.41 12.75 6.26
N GLY A 57 10.78 12.97 5.11
CA GLY A 57 10.62 14.30 4.53
C GLY A 57 9.85 15.24 5.46
N VAL A 58 8.74 14.76 6.05
CA VAL A 58 7.96 15.55 7.01
C VAL A 58 8.75 15.82 8.29
N LEU A 59 9.50 14.83 8.79
CA LEU A 59 10.38 14.99 9.94
C LEU A 59 11.45 16.07 9.70
N PHE A 60 12.18 15.98 8.59
CA PHE A 60 13.21 16.97 8.26
C PHE A 60 12.62 18.35 7.98
N ALA A 61 11.46 18.45 7.32
CA ALA A 61 10.78 19.71 7.12
C ALA A 61 10.40 20.37 8.47
N ALA A 62 9.86 19.59 9.42
CA ALA A 62 9.53 20.10 10.75
C ALA A 62 10.78 20.61 11.49
N LEU A 63 11.90 19.86 11.43
CA LEU A 63 13.17 20.28 12.03
C LEU A 63 13.73 21.53 11.37
N ALA A 64 13.69 21.62 10.04
CA ALA A 64 14.17 22.78 9.29
C ALA A 64 13.38 24.05 9.64
N ILE A 65 12.05 23.95 9.74
CA ILE A 65 11.19 25.07 10.13
C ILE A 65 11.48 25.49 11.57
N LEU A 66 11.53 24.54 12.50
CA LEU A 66 11.85 24.84 13.90
C LEU A 66 13.22 25.51 14.02
N ARG A 67 14.23 24.99 13.32
CA ARG A 67 15.59 25.52 13.35
C ARG A 67 15.67 26.90 12.71
N GLY A 68 15.01 27.10 11.58
CA GLY A 68 14.91 28.41 10.93
C GLY A 68 14.27 29.44 11.87
N LEU A 69 13.12 29.11 12.46
CA LEU A 69 12.46 29.99 13.42
C LEU A 69 13.38 30.31 14.61
N GLN A 70 13.98 29.30 15.23
CA GLN A 70 14.87 29.51 16.38
C GLN A 70 16.12 30.33 16.04
N THR A 71 16.62 30.27 14.80
CA THR A 71 17.79 31.05 14.37
C THR A 71 17.45 32.53 14.25
N GLU A 72 16.30 32.85 13.63
CA GLU A 72 15.88 34.24 13.41
C GLU A 72 15.24 34.88 14.65
N THR A 73 14.52 34.09 15.45
CA THR A 73 13.76 34.60 16.61
C THR A 73 14.44 34.32 17.95
N GLY A 74 15.50 33.51 18.00
CA GLY A 74 16.23 33.17 19.22
C GLY A 74 16.70 34.38 20.07
N PRO A 75 17.15 35.49 19.46
CA PRO A 75 17.49 36.70 20.22
C PRO A 75 16.27 37.48 20.74
N HIS A 76 15.11 37.35 20.09
CA HIS A 76 13.92 38.18 20.34
C HIS A 76 12.83 37.48 21.17
N LEU A 77 12.75 36.16 21.13
CA LEU A 77 11.78 35.34 21.86
C LEU A 77 12.44 34.66 23.08
N THR A 78 13.07 35.47 23.94
CA THR A 78 13.68 34.97 25.18
C THR A 78 12.69 35.03 26.36
N GLY A 79 12.95 34.25 27.42
CA GLY A 79 12.10 34.19 28.62
C GLY A 79 10.79 33.42 28.41
N SER A 80 9.65 34.02 28.76
CA SER A 80 8.32 33.38 28.71
C SER A 80 7.79 33.08 27.31
N TRP A 81 8.47 33.53 26.25
CA TRP A 81 8.06 33.36 24.85
C TRP A 81 8.79 32.24 24.09
N ASN A 82 9.69 31.49 24.76
CA ASN A 82 10.48 30.41 24.14
C ASN A 82 9.61 29.22 23.65
N TRP A 83 8.33 29.14 24.02
CA TRP A 83 7.42 28.08 23.57
C TRP A 83 6.89 28.30 22.13
N VAL A 84 6.92 29.54 21.62
CA VAL A 84 6.31 29.92 20.34
C VAL A 84 6.88 29.13 19.15
N PRO A 85 8.21 28.94 18.99
CA PRO A 85 8.76 28.15 17.89
C PRO A 85 8.21 26.72 17.85
N TYR A 86 7.98 26.11 19.02
CA TYR A 86 7.44 24.75 19.12
C TYR A 86 5.94 24.71 18.76
N ALA A 87 5.17 25.72 19.16
CA ALA A 87 3.76 25.83 18.78
C ALA A 87 3.59 26.03 17.27
N VAL A 88 4.43 26.85 16.64
CA VAL A 88 4.42 27.02 15.18
C VAL A 88 4.79 25.72 14.47
N ALA A 89 5.85 25.04 14.91
CA ALA A 89 6.23 23.74 14.34
C ALA A 89 5.08 22.72 14.44
N LEU A 90 4.38 22.68 15.58
CA LEU A 90 3.22 21.81 15.79
C LEU A 90 2.08 22.13 14.82
N VAL A 91 1.73 23.41 14.66
CA VAL A 91 0.67 23.84 13.72
C VAL A 91 1.04 23.46 12.28
N VAL A 92 2.29 23.70 11.87
CA VAL A 92 2.73 23.32 10.51
C VAL A 92 2.65 21.81 10.30
N SER A 93 3.12 21.01 11.26
CA SER A 93 2.99 19.55 11.18
C SER A 93 1.52 19.11 11.09
N ALA A 94 0.62 19.72 11.86
CA ALA A 94 -0.81 19.42 11.81
C ALA A 94 -1.41 19.75 10.42
N VAL A 95 -1.02 20.88 9.82
CA VAL A 95 -1.44 21.25 8.46
C VAL A 95 -0.94 20.23 7.44
N VAL A 96 0.32 19.82 7.52
CA VAL A 96 0.90 18.81 6.61
C VAL A 96 0.15 17.48 6.73
N ILE A 97 -0.14 17.03 7.96
CA ILE A 97 -0.93 15.82 8.21
C ILE A 97 -2.33 15.96 7.61
N ALA A 98 -3.02 17.08 7.84
CA ALA A 98 -4.35 17.32 7.30
C ALA A 98 -4.35 17.30 5.75
N LEU A 99 -3.33 17.88 5.12
CA LEU A 99 -3.15 17.84 3.67
C LEU A 99 -2.87 16.42 3.16
N ALA A 100 -2.05 15.64 3.87
CA ALA A 100 -1.77 14.25 3.54
C ALA A 100 -3.04 13.38 3.63
N VAL A 101 -3.81 13.51 4.72
CA VAL A 101 -5.10 12.83 4.90
C VAL A 101 -6.07 13.20 3.77
N LYS A 102 -6.17 14.49 3.43
CA LYS A 102 -7.00 14.97 2.32
C LYS A 102 -6.54 14.42 0.96
N ALA A 103 -5.23 14.29 0.75
CA ALA A 103 -4.67 13.75 -0.49
C ALA A 103 -5.02 12.26 -0.66
N ILE A 104 -4.96 11.48 0.43
CA ILE A 104 -5.27 10.03 0.42
C ILE A 104 -6.79 9.79 0.32
N SER A 105 -7.60 10.69 0.89
CA SER A 105 -9.07 10.57 0.89
C SER A 105 -9.73 10.97 -0.44
N LYS A 106 -8.97 11.50 -1.40
CA LYS A 106 -9.52 11.99 -2.66
C LYS A 106 -9.85 10.81 -3.60
N PRO A 107 -11.11 10.61 -4.02
CA PRO A 107 -11.46 9.51 -4.92
C PRO A 107 -10.70 9.67 -6.24
N SER A 108 -10.09 8.58 -6.72
CA SER A 108 -9.33 8.62 -7.97
C SER A 108 -10.28 8.95 -9.13
N LYS A 109 -9.92 9.94 -9.95
CA LYS A 109 -10.75 10.41 -11.09
C LYS A 109 -10.97 9.34 -12.16
N SER A 110 -10.33 8.17 -12.06
CA SER A 110 -10.46 7.06 -13.02
C SER A 110 -11.87 6.45 -13.06
N ALA A 111 -12.67 6.58 -11.99
CA ALA A 111 -14.04 6.07 -11.96
C ALA A 111 -15.07 6.94 -12.70
N LYS A 112 -14.75 8.22 -13.01
CA LYS A 112 -15.71 9.18 -13.57
C LYS A 112 -15.66 9.31 -15.11
N ALA A 113 -14.70 8.66 -15.76
CA ALA A 113 -14.59 8.66 -17.22
C ALA A 113 -15.32 7.49 -17.91
N ARG A 114 -16.06 6.67 -17.13
CA ARG A 114 -16.75 5.46 -17.61
C ARG A 114 -18.26 5.43 -17.32
N SER A 115 -18.84 6.54 -16.85
CA SER A 115 -20.29 6.71 -16.65
C SER A 115 -20.87 7.66 -17.69
#